data_AF-A0A937B3K0-F1
#
_entry.id   AF-A0A937B3K0-F1
#
_cell.length_a   1.000
_cell.length_b   1.000
_cell.length_c   1.000
_cell.angle_alpha   90.00
_cell.angle_beta   90.00
_cell.angle_gamma   90.00
#
_symmetry.space_group_name_H-M   'P 1'
#
loop_
_entity.id
_entity.type
_entity.pdbx_description
1 polymer ?
#
loop_
_entity_poly.entity_id
_entity_poly.type
_entity_poly.pdbx_seq_one_letter_code
_entity_poly.pdbx_strand_id
1 'polypeptide(L)'
;MLQNTYKNIINYFLPSSKKTALVDEFHLIIEFLVIAIFFVSSFIVASYIISSKEAMIVFGLTVIFFVVTLIAAKNGVKSTYVKHLFISIACCITVLGITYISGGIFSTAIYWFSIIPILAILLFEI
;
A
#
# COMPACT_ATOMS: atom_id res chain seq x y z
N MET A 1 7.77 22.83 -2.60
CA MET A 1 6.61 22.72 -1.68
C MET A 1 6.15 21.27 -1.53
N LEU A 2 5.84 20.55 -2.61
CA LEU A 2 5.40 19.15 -2.59
C LEU A 2 6.36 18.19 -1.86
N GLN A 3 7.67 18.35 -2.09
CA GLN A 3 8.70 17.51 -1.46
C GLN A 3 8.77 17.66 0.06
N ASN A 4 8.48 18.84 0.60
CA ASN A 4 8.44 19.08 2.04
C ASN A 4 7.18 18.46 2.66
N THR A 5 6.04 18.56 1.97
CA THR A 5 4.79 17.91 2.39
C THR A 5 4.95 16.38 2.43
N TYR A 6 5.59 15.80 1.42
CA TYR A 6 5.87 14.36 1.36
C TYR A 6 6.75 13.87 2.52
N LYS A 7 7.87 14.56 2.78
CA LYS A 7 8.73 14.25 3.93
C LYS A 7 8.00 14.35 5.26
N ASN A 8 7.13 15.35 5.42
CA ASN A 8 6.33 15.51 6.63
C ASN A 8 5.34 14.36 6.84
N ILE A 9 4.72 13.85 5.76
CA ILE A 9 3.83 12.70 5.81
C ILE A 9 4.60 11.45 6.27
N ILE A 10 5.76 11.17 5.66
CA ILE A 10 6.56 10.00 6.06
C ILE A 10 7.01 10.12 7.53
N ASN A 11 7.55 11.28 7.92
CA ASN A 11 8.02 11.52 9.29
C ASN A 11 6.92 11.45 10.34
N TYR A 12 5.65 11.65 9.97
CA TYR A 12 4.50 11.50 10.85
C TYR A 12 4.23 10.04 11.20
N PHE A 13 4.43 9.12 10.24
CA PHE A 13 4.17 7.68 10.42
C PHE A 13 5.38 6.90 10.93
N LEU A 14 6.57 7.49 10.94
CA LEU A 14 7.73 6.90 11.59
C LEU A 14 7.58 6.90 13.12
N PRO A 15 7.81 5.75 13.79
CA PRO A 15 7.86 5.68 15.24
C PRO A 15 8.99 6.55 15.78
N SER A 16 8.77 7.18 16.94
CA SER A 16 9.70 8.15 17.54
C SER A 16 11.12 7.64 17.73
N SER A 17 11.30 6.32 17.89
CA SER A 17 12.60 5.65 18.04
C SER A 17 13.43 5.58 16.76
N LYS A 18 12.83 5.69 15.57
CA LYS A 18 13.49 5.51 14.26
C LYS A 18 13.67 6.80 13.46
N LYS A 19 13.32 7.97 14.03
CA LYS A 19 13.38 9.27 13.32
C LYS A 19 14.80 9.75 12.98
N THR A 20 15.83 9.16 13.57
CA THR A 20 17.25 9.57 13.45
C THR A 20 18.13 8.61 12.63
N ALA A 21 17.62 7.44 12.24
CA ALA A 21 18.40 6.48 11.46
C ALA A 21 18.35 6.82 9.95
N LEU A 22 19.52 6.94 9.34
CA LEU A 22 19.74 7.00 7.89
C LEU A 22 18.99 5.83 7.22
N VAL A 23 18.01 6.14 6.36
CA VAL A 23 17.24 5.21 5.49
C VAL A 23 17.13 3.78 6.07
N ASP A 24 16.38 3.65 7.16
CA ASP A 24 16.10 2.37 7.81
C ASP A 24 15.06 1.58 6.98
N GLU A 25 15.13 0.25 6.98
CA GLU A 25 14.16 -0.68 6.35
C GLU A 25 12.70 -0.26 6.62
N PHE A 26 12.44 0.22 7.84
CA PHE A 26 11.12 0.69 8.24
C PHE A 26 10.67 1.96 7.51
N HIS A 27 11.61 2.85 7.18
CA HIS A 27 11.35 4.06 6.40
C HIS A 27 10.87 3.70 5.00
N LEU A 28 11.56 2.75 4.34
CA LEU A 28 11.19 2.25 3.02
C LEU A 28 9.78 1.64 3.03
N ILE A 29 9.44 0.84 4.04
CA ILE A 29 8.10 0.23 4.14
C ILE A 29 6.99 1.28 4.24
N ILE A 30 7.19 2.30 5.09
CA ILE A 30 6.23 3.41 5.23
C ILE A 30 6.11 4.17 3.90
N GLU A 31 7.23 4.45 3.25
CA GLU A 31 7.27 5.16 1.97
C GLU A 31 6.50 4.39 0.89
N PHE A 32 6.74 3.08 0.78
CA PHE A 32 6.00 2.20 -0.12
C PHE A 32 4.50 2.14 0.19
N LEU A 33 4.11 2.09 1.47
CA LEU A 33 2.70 2.11 1.86
C LEU A 33 2.02 3.42 1.44
N VAL A 34 2.68 4.56 1.62
CA VAL A 34 2.16 5.87 1.22
C VAL A 34 2.01 5.94 -0.30
N ILE A 35 3.01 5.50 -1.06
CA ILE A 35 2.95 5.45 -2.53
C ILE A 35 1.80 4.53 -2.98
N ALA A 36 1.67 3.35 -2.36
CA ALA A 36 0.61 2.41 -2.67
C ALA A 36 -0.78 3.00 -2.41
N ILE A 37 -0.99 3.75 -1.32
CA ILE A 37 -2.25 4.43 -1.05
C ILE A 37 -2.61 5.42 -2.16
N PHE A 38 -1.66 6.27 -2.59
CA PHE A 38 -1.91 7.21 -3.69
C PHE A 38 -2.21 6.47 -4.99
N PHE A 39 -1.47 5.41 -5.28
CA PHE A 39 -1.66 4.60 -6.47
C PHE A 39 -3.05 3.92 -6.48
N VAL A 40 -3.44 3.25 -5.39
CA VAL A 40 -4.77 2.62 -5.24
C VAL A 40 -5.88 3.67 -5.36
N SER A 41 -5.68 4.85 -4.77
CA SER A 41 -6.68 5.93 -4.82
C SER A 41 -6.96 6.39 -6.26
N SER A 42 -5.96 6.37 -7.14
CA SER A 42 -6.17 6.65 -8.57
C SER A 42 -7.10 5.62 -9.24
N PHE A 43 -7.06 4.35 -8.81
CA PHE A 43 -7.97 3.32 -9.31
C PHE A 43 -9.39 3.44 -8.77
N ILE A 44 -9.60 4.05 -7.61
CA ILE A 44 -10.95 4.39 -7.14
C ILE A 44 -11.57 5.39 -8.13
N VAL A 45 -10.82 6.42 -8.53
CA VAL A 45 -11.26 7.40 -9.52
C VAL A 45 -11.51 6.75 -10.88
N ALA A 46 -10.59 5.89 -11.34
CA ALA A 46 -10.78 5.14 -12.58
C ALA A 46 -12.03 4.25 -12.54
N SER A 47 -12.27 3.57 -11.41
CA SER A 47 -13.44 2.71 -11.20
C SER A 47 -14.75 3.51 -11.17
N TYR A 48 -14.70 4.74 -10.67
CA TYR A 48 -15.83 5.67 -10.74
C TYR A 48 -16.16 6.08 -12.18
N ILE A 49 -15.14 6.40 -12.99
CA ILE A 49 -15.32 6.81 -14.41
C ILE A 49 -16.03 5.71 -15.21
N ILE A 50 -15.65 4.45 -14.99
CA ILE A 50 -16.26 3.28 -15.66
C ILE A 50 -17.54 2.78 -14.98
N SER A 51 -18.01 3.44 -13.92
CA SER A 51 -19.19 3.07 -13.14
C SER A 51 -19.16 1.65 -12.52
N SER A 52 -17.98 1.12 -12.20
CA SER A 52 -17.84 -0.18 -11.51
C SER A 52 -17.85 0.01 -9.99
N LYS A 53 -19.01 -0.20 -9.38
CA LYS A 53 -19.19 -0.01 -7.93
C LYS A 53 -18.40 -1.03 -7.11
N GLU A 54 -18.33 -2.26 -7.60
CA GLU A 54 -17.66 -3.38 -6.94
C GLU A 54 -16.15 -3.12 -6.87
N ALA A 55 -15.53 -2.67 -7.97
CA ALA A 55 -14.12 -2.32 -8.00
C ALA A 55 -13.81 -1.12 -7.09
N MET A 56 -14.69 -0.10 -7.06
CA MET A 56 -14.56 1.02 -6.12
C MET A 56 -14.54 0.54 -4.66
N ILE A 57 -15.40 -0.42 -4.30
CA ILE A 57 -15.44 -0.98 -2.93
C ILE A 57 -14.13 -1.69 -2.60
N VAL A 58 -13.61 -2.54 -3.50
CA VAL A 58 -12.36 -3.28 -3.27
C VAL A 58 -11.16 -2.36 -3.11
N PHE A 59 -11.01 -1.36 -4.00
CA PHE A 59 -9.93 -0.38 -3.89
C PHE A 59 -10.11 0.52 -2.66
N GLY A 60 -11.34 0.89 -2.31
CA GLY A 60 -11.64 1.64 -1.09
C GLY A 60 -11.25 0.87 0.17
N LEU A 61 -11.62 -0.41 0.28
CA LEU A 61 -11.20 -1.28 1.37
C LEU A 61 -9.68 -1.43 1.44
N THR A 62 -9.03 -1.58 0.29
CA THR A 62 -7.56 -1.66 0.21
C THR A 62 -6.91 -0.40 0.80
N VAL A 63 -7.38 0.80 0.43
CA VAL A 63 -6.87 2.07 1.01
C VAL A 63 -7.09 2.11 2.51
N ILE A 64 -8.28 1.75 3.00
CA ILE A 64 -8.59 1.74 4.44
C ILE A 64 -7.61 0.82 5.17
N PHE A 65 -7.40 -0.40 4.70
CA PHE A 65 -6.49 -1.34 5.35
C PHE A 65 -5.02 -0.90 5.30
N PHE A 66 -4.57 -0.25 4.22
CA PHE A 66 -3.24 0.36 4.19
C PHE A 66 -3.10 1.51 5.18
N VAL A 67 -4.10 2.37 5.32
CA VAL A 67 -4.09 3.44 6.35
C VAL A 67 -4.05 2.86 7.76
N VAL A 68 -4.83 1.81 8.04
CA VAL A 68 -4.78 1.09 9.32
C VAL A 68 -3.39 0.50 9.55
N THR A 69 -2.75 -0.04 8.51
CA THR A 69 -1.39 -0.58 8.58
C THR A 69 -0.35 0.51 8.88
N LEU A 70 -0.48 1.71 8.28
CA LEU A 70 0.35 2.88 8.63
C LEU A 70 0.18 3.30 10.10
N ILE A 71 -1.06 3.31 10.61
CA ILE A 71 -1.33 3.64 12.01
C ILE A 71 -0.73 2.59 12.94
N ALA A 72 -0.84 1.31 12.60
CA ALA A 72 -0.22 0.22 13.34
C ALA A 72 1.31 0.37 13.37
N ALA A 73 1.93 0.69 12.23
CA ALA A 73 3.37 0.93 12.13
C ALA A 73 3.82 2.12 13.01
N LYS A 74 3.05 3.22 13.02
CA LYS A 74 3.28 4.38 13.89
C LYS A 74 3.24 4.01 15.39
N ASN A 75 2.35 3.09 15.77
CA ASN A 75 2.21 2.62 17.15
C ASN A 75 3.28 1.59 17.57
N GLY A 76 4.31 1.37 16.76
CA GLY A 76 5.46 0.53 17.12
C GLY A 76 5.30 -0.95 16.79
N VAL A 77 4.34 -1.31 15.92
CA VAL A 77 4.27 -2.68 15.37
C VAL A 77 5.56 -2.99 14.61
N LYS A 78 6.12 -4.19 14.84
CA LYS A 78 7.40 -4.60 14.24
C LYS A 78 7.32 -4.59 12.71
N SER A 79 8.43 -4.23 12.07
CA SER A 79 8.62 -4.21 10.61
C SER A 79 7.98 -5.41 9.93
N THR A 80 8.36 -6.62 10.37
CA THR A 80 7.89 -7.90 9.82
C THR A 80 6.37 -8.02 9.73
N TYR A 81 5.63 -7.58 10.76
CA TYR A 81 4.16 -7.65 10.73
C TYR A 81 3.57 -6.63 9.76
N VAL A 82 4.15 -5.43 9.66
CA VAL A 82 3.74 -4.42 8.69
C VAL A 82 3.95 -4.93 7.26
N LYS A 83 5.08 -5.61 7.01
CA LYS A 83 5.39 -6.28 5.73
C LYS A 83 4.32 -7.31 5.37
N HIS A 84 4.03 -8.23 6.29
CA HIS A 84 3.05 -9.30 6.05
C HIS A 84 1.62 -8.77 5.87
N LEU A 85 1.21 -7.77 6.66
CA LEU A 85 -0.10 -7.13 6.50
C LEU A 85 -0.21 -6.50 5.11
N PHE A 86 0.80 -5.75 4.70
CA PHE A 86 0.83 -5.12 3.40
C PHE A 86 0.74 -6.14 2.25
N ILE A 87 1.54 -7.20 2.26
CA ILE A 87 1.48 -8.29 1.26
C ILE A 87 0.09 -8.96 1.26
N SER A 88 -0.43 -9.27 2.45
CA SER A 88 -1.72 -9.96 2.58
C SER A 88 -2.86 -9.12 2.03
N ILE A 89 -2.87 -7.81 2.30
CA ILE A 89 -3.88 -6.89 1.75
C ILE A 89 -3.74 -6.82 0.23
N ALA A 90 -2.53 -6.60 -0.28
CA ALA A 90 -2.29 -6.47 -1.73
C ALA A 90 -2.70 -7.73 -2.50
N CYS A 91 -2.31 -8.91 -2.03
CA CYS A 91 -2.63 -10.17 -2.69
C CYS A 91 -4.09 -10.59 -2.48
N CYS A 92 -4.56 -10.64 -1.22
CA CYS A 92 -5.84 -11.25 -0.91
C CYS A 92 -7.04 -10.33 -1.12
N ILE A 93 -6.88 -9.02 -0.89
CA ILE A 93 -7.98 -8.07 -1.05
C ILE A 93 -7.93 -7.48 -2.44
N THR A 94 -6.77 -6.96 -2.86
CA THR A 94 -6.69 -6.23 -4.11
C THR A 94 -6.62 -7.14 -5.33
N VAL A 95 -5.62 -8.03 -5.42
CA VAL A 95 -5.46 -8.92 -6.60
C VAL A 95 -6.61 -9.91 -6.71
N LEU A 96 -6.91 -10.67 -5.66
CA LEU A 96 -8.00 -11.66 -5.72
C LEU A 96 -9.37 -10.97 -5.85
N GLY A 97 -9.61 -9.87 -5.13
CA GLY A 97 -10.88 -9.14 -5.20
C GLY A 97 -11.15 -8.58 -6.59
N ILE A 98 -10.16 -7.94 -7.22
CA ILE A 98 -10.32 -7.41 -8.59
C ILE A 98 -10.39 -8.52 -9.63
N THR A 99 -9.60 -9.60 -9.47
CA THR A 99 -9.63 -10.75 -10.38
C THR A 99 -11.01 -11.41 -10.35
N TYR A 100 -11.62 -11.56 -9.17
CA TYR A 100 -12.96 -12.09 -9.00
C TYR A 100 -14.02 -11.21 -9.67
N ILE A 101 -14.00 -9.90 -9.42
CA ILE A 101 -14.99 -8.95 -9.96
C ILE A 101 -14.89 -8.86 -11.49
N SER A 102 -13.68 -8.93 -12.02
CA SER A 102 -13.44 -8.72 -13.44
C SER A 102 -13.39 -9.97 -14.30
N GLY A 103 -13.51 -11.15 -13.70
CA GLY A 103 -13.24 -12.41 -14.39
C GLY A 103 -11.82 -12.50 -14.95
N GLY A 104 -10.87 -11.77 -14.37
CA GLY A 104 -9.48 -11.66 -14.85
C GLY A 104 -9.28 -10.73 -16.06
N ILE A 105 -10.32 -10.02 -16.51
CA ILE A 105 -10.28 -9.19 -17.73
C ILE A 105 -9.89 -7.73 -17.40
N PHE A 106 -9.98 -7.30 -16.15
CA PHE A 106 -9.57 -5.94 -15.76
C PHE A 106 -8.05 -5.86 -15.58
N SER A 107 -7.41 -5.26 -16.57
CA SER A 107 -5.96 -5.01 -16.70
C SER A 107 -5.29 -4.38 -15.47
N THR A 108 -6.05 -3.81 -14.53
CA THR A 108 -5.50 -3.25 -13.29
C THR A 108 -4.80 -4.28 -12.42
N ALA A 109 -5.21 -5.56 -12.46
CA ALA A 109 -4.52 -6.64 -11.76
C ALA A 109 -3.07 -6.85 -12.25
N ILE A 110 -2.79 -6.58 -13.53
CA ILE A 110 -1.45 -6.72 -14.13
C ILE A 110 -0.47 -5.76 -13.46
N TYR A 111 -0.88 -4.51 -13.20
CA TYR A 111 -0.03 -3.55 -12.49
C TYR A 111 0.32 -4.02 -11.08
N TRP A 112 -0.59 -4.74 -10.41
CA TRP A 112 -0.30 -5.37 -9.13
C TRP A 112 0.65 -6.56 -9.26
N PHE A 113 0.52 -7.38 -10.29
CA PHE A 113 1.48 -8.46 -10.59
C PHE A 113 2.89 -7.94 -10.92
N SER A 114 3.03 -6.72 -11.43
CA SER A 114 4.34 -6.07 -11.62
C SER A 114 4.94 -5.55 -10.31
N ILE A 115 4.08 -5.10 -9.39
CA ILE A 115 4.48 -4.48 -8.12
C ILE A 115 4.78 -5.55 -7.05
N ILE A 116 4.06 -6.67 -7.03
CA ILE A 116 4.23 -7.76 -6.06
C ILE A 116 5.64 -8.36 -6.05
N PRO A 117 6.32 -8.63 -7.19
CA PRO A 117 7.69 -9.14 -7.20
C PRO A 117 8.70 -8.12 -6.67
N ILE A 118 8.51 -6.84 -7.00
CA ILE A 118 9.36 -5.74 -6.51
C ILE A 118 9.20 -5.61 -4.98
N LEU A 119 7.96 -5.66 -4.50
CA LEU A 119 7.63 -5.70 -3.08
C LEU A 119 8.18 -6.95 -2.40
N ALA A 120 8.04 -8.12 -3.02
CA ALA A 120 8.59 -9.36 -2.48
C ALA A 120 10.10 -9.22 -2.31
N ILE A 121 10.84 -8.75 -3.31
CA ILE A 121 12.29 -8.52 -3.25
C ILE A 121 12.68 -7.49 -2.19
N LEU A 122 11.97 -6.36 -2.09
CA LEU A 122 12.22 -5.33 -1.07
C LEU A 122 11.86 -5.78 0.36
N LEU A 123 10.98 -6.78 0.51
CA LEU A 123 10.54 -7.29 1.80
C LEU A 123 11.34 -8.56 2.22
N PHE A 124 11.98 -9.25 1.27
CA PHE A 124 12.77 -10.49 1.43
C PHE A 124 14.29 -10.29 1.64
N GLU A 125 14.74 -9.13 2.11
CA GLU A 125 16.11 -9.07 2.65
C GLU A 125 16.21 -9.90 3.94
N ILE A 126 16.99 -10.98 3.81
CA ILE A 126 17.58 -11.84 4.84
C ILE A 126 18.70 -11.07 5.55
#